data_AF-A0A7S0YQT1-F1
#
_entry.id   AF-A0A7S0YQT1-F1
#
_cell.length_a   1.000
_cell.length_b   1.000
_cell.length_c   1.000
_cell.angle_alpha   90.00
_cell.angle_beta   90.00
_cell.angle_gamma   90.00
#
_symmetry.space_group_name_H-M   'P 1'
#
loop_
_entity.id
_entity.type
_entity.pdbx_description
1 polymer ?
#
loop_
_entity_poly.entity_id
_entity_poly.type
_entity_poly.pdbx_seq_one_letter_code
_entity_poly.pdbx_strand_id
1 'polypeptide(L)'
;MIVLQVIQGKKFSKRSIFWRKKFQNATLDFKIFQKKFFNRNIPTFMEKKNVLSKNWQIFKNNWIWELSIGIFFLFFGFFSATSAITIIGSVADWDPLAAAVLLCWIELFTKLFYNSEKMSHFLKLLNSFKIGIILGMFVDAFKLTG
;
A
#
# COMPACT_ATOMS: atom_id res chain seq x y z
N MET A 1 -19.19 -62.81 -26.81
CA MET A 1 -20.41 -63.55 -26.40
C MET A 1 -20.57 -63.81 -24.90
N ILE A 2 -19.57 -63.60 -24.03
CA ILE A 2 -19.69 -63.93 -22.59
C ILE A 2 -20.10 -62.75 -21.70
N VAL A 3 -19.89 -61.49 -22.13
CA VAL A 3 -20.18 -60.31 -21.30
C VAL A 3 -21.67 -59.91 -21.31
N LEU A 4 -22.44 -60.30 -22.33
CA LEU A 4 -23.85 -59.92 -22.46
C LEU A 4 -24.83 -60.81 -21.69
N GLN A 5 -24.42 -61.99 -21.23
CA GLN A 5 -25.31 -62.90 -20.47
C GLN A 5 -25.44 -62.54 -18.99
N VAL A 6 -24.49 -61.79 -18.42
CA VAL A 6 -24.50 -61.46 -16.98
C VAL A 6 -25.57 -60.40 -16.63
N ILE A 7 -26.06 -59.65 -17.62
CA ILE A 7 -27.03 -58.55 -17.39
C ILE A 7 -28.48 -59.04 -17.35
N GLN A 8 -28.82 -60.20 -17.93
CA GLN A 8 -30.20 -60.67 -18.01
C GLN A 8 -30.71 -61.49 -16.79
N GLY A 9 -29.89 -61.69 -15.76
CA GLY A 9 -30.21 -62.59 -14.64
C GLY A 9 -30.66 -61.93 -13.32
N LYS A 10 -30.75 -60.60 -13.20
CA LYS A 10 -31.06 -59.96 -11.91
C LYS A 10 -32.48 -59.41 -11.89
N LYS A 11 -33.39 -60.17 -11.27
CA LYS A 11 -34.69 -59.70 -10.76
C LYS A 11 -34.43 -58.44 -9.91
N PHE A 12 -34.60 -57.26 -10.48
CA PHE A 12 -34.44 -56.00 -9.76
C PHE A 12 -35.54 -55.92 -8.70
N SER A 13 -35.15 -56.20 -7.45
CA SER A 13 -35.98 -56.07 -6.26
C SER A 13 -36.61 -54.68 -6.18
N LYS A 14 -37.90 -54.59 -5.82
CA LYS A 14 -38.63 -53.32 -5.61
C LYS A 14 -37.87 -52.33 -4.72
N ARG A 15 -36.99 -52.82 -3.82
CA ARG A 15 -36.12 -52.00 -2.97
C ARG A 15 -35.11 -51.15 -3.77
N SER A 16 -34.59 -51.61 -4.90
CA SER A 16 -33.59 -50.86 -5.68
C SER A 16 -34.18 -49.65 -6.41
N ILE A 17 -35.47 -49.73 -6.78
CA ILE A 17 -36.20 -48.62 -7.41
C ILE A 17 -36.50 -47.52 -6.38
N PHE A 18 -36.80 -47.91 -5.14
CA PHE A 18 -36.99 -46.97 -4.03
C PHE A 18 -35.73 -46.12 -3.77
N TRP A 19 -34.56 -46.76 -3.70
CA TRP A 19 -33.29 -46.04 -3.52
C TRP A 19 -32.95 -45.15 -4.71
N ARG A 20 -33.28 -45.55 -5.95
CA ARG A 20 -33.12 -44.68 -7.13
C ARG A 20 -33.98 -43.43 -7.06
N LYS A 21 -35.26 -43.54 -6.69
CA LYS A 21 -36.15 -42.38 -6.54
C LYS A 21 -35.70 -41.46 -5.39
N LYS A 22 -35.27 -42.03 -4.26
CA LYS A 22 -34.75 -41.26 -3.12
C LYS A 22 -33.46 -40.51 -3.48
N PHE A 23 -32.55 -41.15 -4.21
CA PHE A 23 -31.34 -40.50 -4.72
C PHE A 23 -31.66 -39.41 -5.73
N GLN A 24 -32.57 -39.66 -6.67
CA GLN A 24 -32.99 -38.64 -7.65
C GLN A 24 -33.59 -37.41 -6.95
N ASN A 25 -34.46 -37.60 -5.96
CA ASN A 25 -35.04 -36.48 -5.20
C ASN A 25 -33.98 -35.72 -4.38
N ALA A 26 -33.03 -36.43 -3.76
CA ALA A 26 -31.93 -35.79 -3.03
C ALA A 26 -31.00 -34.99 -3.97
N THR A 27 -30.74 -35.49 -5.18
CA THR A 27 -29.94 -34.75 -6.18
C THR A 27 -30.66 -33.52 -6.72
N LEU A 28 -31.99 -33.55 -6.83
CA LEU A 28 -32.79 -32.39 -7.21
C LEU A 28 -32.77 -31.32 -6.12
N ASP A 29 -32.93 -31.73 -4.86
CA ASP A 29 -32.88 -30.82 -3.71
C ASP A 29 -31.49 -30.17 -3.57
N PHE A 30 -30.43 -30.95 -3.81
CA PHE A 30 -29.06 -30.40 -3.85
C PHE A 30 -28.85 -29.39 -4.98
N LYS A 31 -29.41 -29.63 -6.18
CA LYS A 31 -29.37 -28.65 -7.29
C LYS A 31 -30.14 -27.37 -6.95
N ILE A 32 -31.29 -27.48 -6.31
CA ILE A 32 -32.10 -26.33 -5.87
C ILE A 32 -31.36 -25.55 -4.79
N PHE A 33 -30.77 -26.25 -3.83
CA PHE A 33 -29.94 -25.67 -2.77
C PHE A 33 -28.72 -24.94 -3.34
N GLN A 34 -27.99 -25.56 -4.27
CA GLN A 34 -26.83 -24.96 -4.91
C GLN A 34 -27.21 -23.69 -5.70
N LYS A 35 -28.33 -23.73 -6.44
CA LYS A 35 -28.86 -22.57 -7.17
C LYS A 35 -29.28 -21.44 -6.22
N LYS A 36 -29.85 -21.77 -5.06
CA LYS A 36 -30.24 -20.82 -4.02
C LYS A 36 -29.03 -20.20 -3.32
N PHE A 37 -27.98 -20.99 -3.11
CA PHE A 37 -26.73 -20.51 -2.51
C PHE A 37 -25.98 -19.57 -3.46
N PHE A 38 -25.95 -19.88 -4.76
CA PHE A 38 -25.28 -19.05 -5.76
C PHE A 38 -26.03 -17.74 -6.08
N ASN A 39 -27.34 -17.70 -5.84
CA ASN A 39 -28.18 -16.51 -6.03
C ASN A 39 -28.24 -15.57 -4.82
N ARG A 40 -27.45 -15.83 -3.77
CA ARG A 40 -27.19 -14.80 -2.75
C ARG A 40 -26.22 -13.81 -3.35
N ASN A 41 -26.70 -12.61 -3.62
CA ASN A 41 -25.89 -11.43 -3.95
C ASN A 41 -24.73 -11.32 -2.96
N ILE A 42 -23.56 -11.82 -3.36
CA ILE A 42 -22.29 -11.53 -2.71
C ILE A 42 -22.04 -10.06 -3.09
N PRO A 43 -22.19 -9.08 -2.17
CA PRO A 43 -21.76 -7.72 -2.49
C PRO A 43 -20.29 -7.84 -2.87
N THR A 44 -20.02 -7.58 -4.13
CA THR A 44 -18.74 -7.92 -4.73
C THR A 44 -17.66 -7.19 -3.93
N PHE A 45 -16.66 -7.93 -3.44
CA PHE A 45 -15.54 -7.36 -2.68
C PHE A 45 -14.87 -6.20 -3.44
N MET A 46 -15.02 -6.20 -4.77
CA MET A 46 -14.62 -5.17 -5.72
C MET A 46 -15.36 -3.84 -5.53
N GLU A 47 -16.65 -3.84 -5.22
CA GLU A 47 -17.43 -2.62 -4.97
C GLU A 47 -16.99 -1.92 -3.69
N LYS A 48 -16.70 -2.69 -2.63
CA LYS A 48 -16.18 -2.15 -1.37
C LYS A 48 -14.77 -1.57 -1.53
N LYS A 49 -13.92 -2.18 -2.39
CA LYS A 49 -12.62 -1.62 -2.76
C LYS A 49 -12.75 -0.28 -3.49
N ASN A 50 -13.71 -0.14 -4.40
CA ASN A 50 -13.93 1.10 -5.14
C ASN A 50 -14.38 2.26 -4.25
N VAL A 51 -15.24 2.00 -3.24
CA VAL A 51 -15.66 3.04 -2.29
C VAL A 51 -14.52 3.47 -1.39
N LEU A 52 -13.72 2.52 -0.88
CA LEU A 52 -12.54 2.83 -0.08
C LEU A 52 -11.51 3.62 -0.89
N SER A 53 -11.16 3.18 -2.10
CA SER A 53 -10.20 3.89 -2.94
C SER A 53 -10.68 5.30 -3.30
N LYS A 54 -12.00 5.48 -3.52
CA LYS A 54 -12.60 6.79 -3.80
C LYS A 54 -12.48 7.73 -2.60
N ASN A 55 -12.71 7.26 -1.37
CA ASN A 55 -12.52 8.06 -0.17
C ASN A 55 -11.06 8.48 0.04
N TRP A 56 -10.11 7.57 -0.20
CA TRP A 56 -8.68 7.89 -0.14
C TRP A 56 -8.26 8.92 -1.21
N GLN A 57 -8.87 8.88 -2.40
CA GLN A 57 -8.64 9.89 -3.43
C GLN A 57 -9.20 11.27 -3.05
N ILE A 58 -10.38 11.32 -2.44
CA ILE A 58 -10.98 12.57 -1.95
C ILE A 58 -10.07 13.20 -0.89
N PHE A 59 -9.54 12.38 0.03
CA PHE A 59 -8.61 12.85 1.06
C PHE A 59 -7.29 13.37 0.47
N LYS A 60 -6.77 12.70 -0.56
CA LYS A 60 -5.52 13.07 -1.24
C LYS A 60 -5.63 14.35 -2.05
N ASN A 61 -6.81 14.68 -2.59
CA ASN A 61 -7.01 15.87 -3.43
C ASN A 61 -7.31 17.15 -2.64
N ASN A 62 -7.24 17.09 -1.31
CA ASN A 62 -7.49 18.25 -0.46
C ASN A 62 -6.19 19.04 -0.26
N TRP A 63 -6.15 20.28 -0.75
CA TRP A 63 -4.99 21.16 -0.66
C TRP A 63 -4.45 21.36 0.78
N ILE A 64 -5.34 21.34 1.79
CA ILE A 64 -4.97 21.43 3.21
C ILE A 64 -4.10 20.26 3.66
N TRP A 65 -4.39 19.05 3.18
CA TRP A 65 -3.62 17.85 3.56
C TRP A 65 -2.22 17.89 2.94
N GLU A 66 -2.10 18.34 1.69
CA GLU A 66 -0.80 18.54 1.04
C GLU A 66 0.04 19.62 1.76
N LEU A 67 -0.59 20.71 2.20
CA LEU A 67 0.09 21.73 2.99
C LEU A 67 0.51 21.22 4.37
N SER A 68 -0.38 20.51 5.07
CA SER A 68 -0.10 19.98 6.40
C SER A 68 1.06 18.98 6.37
N ILE A 69 1.07 18.06 5.39
CA ILE A 69 2.17 17.11 5.24
C ILE A 69 3.46 17.82 4.83
N GLY A 70 3.38 18.85 3.99
CA GLY A 70 4.52 19.67 3.59
C GLY A 70 5.14 20.43 4.76
N ILE A 71 4.30 21.07 5.59
CA ILE A 71 4.74 21.78 6.81
C ILE A 71 5.36 20.80 7.81
N PHE A 72 4.79 19.61 7.96
CA PHE A 72 5.32 18.58 8.84
C PHE A 72 6.73 18.16 8.41
N PHE A 73 6.93 17.87 7.11
CA PHE A 73 8.26 17.53 6.60
C PHE A 73 9.24 18.71 6.68
N LEU A 74 8.77 19.94 6.54
CA LEU A 74 9.59 21.14 6.73
C LEU A 74 10.08 21.26 8.17
N PHE A 75 9.19 21.14 9.16
CA PHE A 75 9.58 21.16 10.58
C PHE A 75 10.44 19.96 10.96
N PHE A 76 10.15 18.79 10.41
CA PHE A 76 10.96 17.60 10.62
C PHE A 76 12.39 17.79 10.08
N GLY A 77 12.54 18.41 8.90
CA GLY A 77 13.84 18.79 8.35
C GLY A 77 14.57 19.82 9.21
N PHE A 78 13.84 20.84 9.68
CA PHE A 78 14.39 21.85 10.58
C PHE A 78 14.97 21.23 11.86
N PHE A 79 14.20 20.37 12.52
CA PHE A 79 14.62 19.68 13.75
C PHE A 79 15.80 18.72 13.50
N SER A 80 15.79 18.01 12.37
CA SER A 80 16.91 17.14 11.99
C SER A 80 18.20 17.93 11.78
N ALA A 81 18.13 19.14 11.21
CA ALA A 81 19.30 19.99 11.04
C ALA A 81 19.85 20.49 12.39
N THR A 82 18.99 21.02 13.26
CA THR A 82 19.42 21.54 14.59
C THR A 82 20.05 20.44 15.45
N SER A 83 19.48 19.24 15.43
CA SER A 83 20.04 18.08 16.13
C SER A 83 21.38 17.63 15.54
N ALA A 84 21.51 17.57 14.21
CA ALA A 84 22.76 17.25 13.55
C ALA A 84 23.87 18.26 13.88
N ILE A 85 23.57 19.56 13.87
CA ILE A 85 24.51 20.63 14.23
C ILE A 85 24.92 20.52 15.69
N THR A 86 24.01 20.18 16.59
CA THR A 86 24.33 19.98 18.01
C THR A 86 25.32 18.82 18.18
N ILE A 87 25.13 17.72 17.44
CA ILE A 87 26.03 16.57 17.49
C ILE A 87 27.41 16.91 16.90
N ILE A 88 27.45 17.57 15.75
CA ILE A 88 28.71 17.98 15.10
C ILE A 88 29.44 19.02 15.95
N GLY A 89 28.72 20.02 16.47
CA GLY A 89 29.25 21.06 17.34
C GLY A 89 29.75 20.55 18.69
N SER A 90 29.29 19.38 19.14
CA SER A 90 29.82 18.72 20.33
C SER A 90 31.22 18.10 20.11
N VAL A 91 31.61 17.88 18.85
CA VAL A 91 32.89 17.27 18.45
C VAL A 91 33.63 18.24 17.49
N ALA A 92 34.24 19.28 18.07
CA ALA A 92 34.82 20.42 17.35
C ALA A 92 35.87 20.07 16.27
N ASP A 93 36.54 18.92 16.36
CA ASP A 93 37.64 18.54 15.44
C ASP A 93 37.16 18.00 14.08
N TRP A 94 35.85 17.78 13.89
CA TRP A 94 35.31 17.08 12.71
C TRP A 94 34.76 18.03 11.63
N ASP A 95 34.98 19.33 11.76
CA ASP A 95 34.40 20.35 10.86
C ASP A 95 34.79 20.18 9.37
N PRO A 96 36.05 19.87 9.00
CA PRO A 96 36.41 19.60 7.60
C PRO A 96 35.75 18.34 7.04
N LEU A 97 35.56 17.31 7.88
CA LEU A 97 34.87 16.08 7.48
C LEU A 97 33.37 16.36 7.25
N ALA A 98 32.75 17.17 8.11
CA ALA A 98 31.37 17.60 7.97
C ALA A 98 31.16 18.37 6.65
N ALA A 99 32.09 19.27 6.29
CA ALA A 99 32.06 19.98 5.01
C ALA A 99 32.12 19.03 3.80
N ALA A 100 32.98 18.00 3.84
CA ALA A 100 33.09 17.00 2.77
C ALA A 100 31.81 16.16 2.62
N VAL A 101 31.21 15.73 3.74
CA VAL A 101 29.94 14.99 3.74
C VAL A 101 28.80 15.86 3.19
N LEU A 102 28.76 17.14 3.57
CA LEU A 102 27.74 18.08 3.09
C LEU A 102 27.87 18.34 1.58
N LEU A 103 29.10 18.45 1.07
CA LEU A 103 29.35 18.54 -0.36
C LEU A 103 28.87 17.29 -1.10
N CYS A 104 29.19 16.10 -0.58
CA CYS A 104 28.73 14.84 -1.18
C CYS A 104 27.19 14.74 -1.16
N TRP A 105 26.56 15.25 -0.11
CA TRP A 105 25.10 15.30 0.03
C TRP A 105 24.48 16.26 -1.00
N ILE A 106 25.03 17.46 -1.19
CA ILE A 106 24.51 18.44 -2.17
C ILE A 106 24.57 17.88 -3.60
N GLU A 107 25.65 17.16 -3.93
CA GLU A 107 25.86 16.53 -5.23
C GLU A 107 24.83 15.42 -5.46
N LEU A 108 24.60 14.59 -4.44
CA LEU A 108 23.59 13.53 -4.49
C LEU A 108 22.18 14.10 -4.74
N PHE A 109 21.81 15.18 -4.06
CA PHE A 109 20.52 15.86 -4.28
C PHE A 109 20.40 16.45 -5.68
N THR A 110 21.48 17.05 -6.20
CA THR A 110 21.49 17.61 -7.55
C THR A 110 21.29 16.51 -8.60
N LYS A 111 22.00 15.39 -8.45
CA LYS A 111 21.84 14.23 -9.33
C LYS A 111 20.43 13.62 -9.27
N LEU A 112 19.84 13.51 -8.08
CA LEU A 112 18.47 13.00 -7.92
C LEU A 112 17.42 13.90 -8.58
N PHE A 113 17.62 15.22 -8.53
CA PHE A 113 16.69 16.17 -9.11
C PHE A 113 16.75 16.14 -10.65
N TYR A 114 17.95 16.14 -11.22
CA TYR A 114 18.13 16.11 -12.67
C TYR A 114 17.77 14.77 -13.32
N ASN A 115 17.91 13.65 -12.59
CA ASN A 115 17.56 12.34 -13.12
C ASN A 115 16.04 12.06 -13.11
N SER A 116 15.24 12.97 -12.59
CA SER A 116 13.79 12.82 -12.45
C SER A 116 13.05 13.71 -13.44
N GLU A 117 12.57 13.14 -14.54
CA GLU A 117 11.74 13.86 -15.52
C GLU A 117 10.30 14.16 -15.03
N LYS A 118 9.82 13.44 -14.00
CA LYS A 118 8.46 13.59 -13.46
C LYS A 118 8.46 13.84 -11.96
N MET A 119 7.93 14.99 -11.56
CA MET A 119 7.82 15.39 -10.14
C MET A 119 6.80 14.52 -9.40
N SER A 120 7.26 13.42 -8.80
CA SER A 120 6.45 12.56 -7.92
C SER A 120 6.05 13.29 -6.63
N HIS A 121 4.93 12.93 -6.02
CA HIS A 121 4.55 13.42 -4.68
C HIS A 121 5.65 13.18 -3.64
N PHE A 122 6.39 12.08 -3.75
CA PHE A 122 7.53 11.81 -2.86
C PHE A 122 8.66 12.83 -3.04
N LEU A 123 8.95 13.25 -4.28
CA LEU A 123 9.95 14.29 -4.55
C LEU A 123 9.51 15.64 -3.98
N LYS A 124 8.21 15.96 -4.02
CA LYS A 124 7.68 17.18 -3.38
C LYS A 124 7.93 17.16 -1.86
N LEU A 125 7.67 16.04 -1.20
CA LEU A 125 7.92 15.87 0.25
C LEU A 125 9.42 15.99 0.58
N LEU A 126 10.28 15.32 -0.20
CA LEU A 126 11.73 15.44 -0.06
C LEU A 126 12.21 16.88 -0.27
N ASN A 127 11.59 17.63 -1.19
CA ASN A 127 11.92 19.04 -1.39
C ASN A 127 11.54 19.89 -0.18
N SER A 128 10.34 19.70 0.40
CA SER A 128 9.94 20.38 1.64
C SER A 128 10.88 20.05 2.81
N PHE A 129 11.31 18.79 2.92
CA PHE A 129 12.31 18.37 3.91
C PHE A 129 13.67 19.02 3.70
N LYS A 130 14.16 19.07 2.46
CA LYS A 130 15.41 19.74 2.09
C LYS A 130 15.38 21.22 2.46
N ILE A 131 14.28 21.92 2.16
CA ILE A 131 14.08 23.32 2.54
C ILE A 131 14.14 23.48 4.06
N GLY A 132 13.49 22.57 4.80
CA GLY A 132 13.54 22.53 6.27
C GLY A 132 14.97 22.41 6.83
N ILE A 133 15.78 21.50 6.27
CA ILE A 133 17.18 21.33 6.66
C ILE A 133 17.97 22.63 6.44
N ILE A 134 17.90 23.20 5.25
CA ILE A 134 18.63 24.44 4.90
C ILE A 134 18.24 25.57 5.85
N LEU A 135 16.94 25.71 6.15
CA LEU A 135 16.44 26.72 7.07
C LEU A 135 16.95 26.51 8.50
N GLY A 136 17.02 25.26 8.97
CA GLY A 136 17.58 24.93 10.28
C GLY A 136 19.07 25.27 10.38
N MET A 137 19.87 24.86 9.40
CA MET A 137 21.31 25.17 9.37
C MET A 137 21.57 26.68 9.28
N PHE A 138 20.76 27.40 8.51
CA PHE A 138 20.87 28.84 8.35
C PHE A 138 20.56 29.61 9.64
N VAL A 139 19.51 29.22 10.36
CA VAL A 139 19.16 29.83 11.65
C VAL A 139 20.27 29.61 12.67
N ASP A 140 20.84 28.40 12.76
CA ASP A 140 21.95 28.13 13.66
C ASP A 140 23.24 28.87 13.27
N ALA A 141 23.52 29.05 11.98
CA ALA A 141 24.66 29.85 11.53
C ALA A 141 24.54 31.33 11.95
N PHE A 142 23.33 31.90 11.92
CA PHE A 142 23.12 33.26 12.44
C PHE A 142 23.33 33.36 13.95
N LYS A 143 22.99 32.32 14.73
CA LYS A 143 23.25 32.30 16.17
C LYS A 143 24.74 32.32 16.51
N LEU A 144 25.61 31.84 15.62
CA LEU A 144 27.06 31.81 15.81
C LEU A 144 27.75 33.09 15.28
N THR A 145 27.09 33.84 14.41
CA THR A 145 27.68 35.01 13.74
C THR A 145 27.32 36.34 14.43
N GLY A 146 26.20 36.40 15.17
CA GLY A 146 25.77 37.56 15.95
C GLY A 146 26.03 37.38 17.44
#